data_AF-V6LR74-F1
#
_entry.id   AF-V6LR74-F1
#
_cell.length_a   1.000
_cell.length_b   1.000
_cell.length_c   1.000
_cell.angle_alpha   90.00
_cell.angle_beta   90.00
_cell.angle_gamma   90.00
#
_symmetry.space_group_name_H-M   'P 1'
#
loop_
_entity.id
_entity.type
_entity.pdbx_description
1 polymer ?
#
loop_
_entity_poly.entity_id
_entity_poly.type
_entity_poly.pdbx_seq_one_letter_code
_entity_poly.pdbx_strand_id
1 'polypeptide(L)'
;MSIELQNLEQQNEFLVKENQKLKELHQTYQIEFANYEEQIIQYEALLTEREVFSSQPCQSSVTVSDPQLERQFQEIKLKYETCQKELFTEQEKGKLALKQQQKYKSQIEKLIDTIKDLEKENYGVNQSKRTTSQEMEQLSRQVKQLEGDKKTLSDLLSQSHAKCSKMEFEVRRSNWKEQETTQDEWKLEKETKFLKAEVDRLKNENTFLKTKKTQKMNDFVADAPVADFATQMRASSNNIRRLMQ
;
A
#
# COMPACT_ATOMS: atom_id res chain seq x y z
N MET A 1 13.05 -14.44 -26.86
CA MET A 1 13.86 -15.62 -27.22
C MET A 1 15.30 -15.33 -26.80
N SER A 2 15.91 -16.16 -25.95
CA SER A 2 17.30 -15.95 -25.50
C SER A 2 18.26 -16.13 -26.68
N ILE A 3 19.30 -15.29 -26.76
CA ILE A 3 20.35 -15.37 -27.79
C ILE A 3 20.97 -16.78 -27.79
N GLU A 4 21.08 -17.40 -26.62
CA GLU A 4 21.64 -18.74 -26.47
C GLU A 4 20.75 -19.84 -27.09
N LEU A 5 19.43 -19.76 -26.91
CA LEU A 5 18.49 -20.69 -27.54
C LEU A 5 18.57 -20.59 -29.06
N GLN A 6 18.58 -19.36 -29.57
CA GLN A 6 18.65 -19.09 -31.00
C GLN A 6 19.95 -19.63 -31.62
N ASN A 7 21.09 -19.48 -30.93
CA ASN A 7 22.37 -20.04 -31.38
C ASN A 7 22.37 -21.57 -31.40
N LEU A 8 21.78 -22.22 -30.39
CA LEU A 8 21.68 -23.67 -30.33
C LEU A 8 20.74 -24.24 -31.40
N GLU A 9 19.62 -23.57 -31.67
CA GLU A 9 18.71 -23.93 -32.75
C GLU A 9 19.40 -23.86 -34.12
N GLN A 10 20.17 -22.80 -34.38
CA GLN A 10 20.95 -22.66 -35.62
C GLN A 10 22.01 -23.76 -35.75
N GLN A 11 22.74 -24.08 -34.68
CA GLN A 11 23.73 -25.17 -34.69
C GLN A 11 23.08 -26.54 -34.92
N ASN A 12 21.93 -26.79 -34.29
CA ASN A 12 21.18 -28.02 -34.49
C ASN A 12 20.66 -28.14 -35.93
N GLU A 13 20.13 -27.05 -36.51
CA GLU A 13 19.67 -27.04 -37.91
C GLU A 13 20.82 -27.29 -38.89
N PHE A 14 22.00 -26.72 -38.63
CA PHE A 14 23.20 -27.00 -39.41
C PHE A 14 23.58 -28.49 -39.36
N LEU A 15 23.64 -29.09 -38.17
CA LEU A 15 23.97 -30.52 -38.02
C LEU A 15 22.91 -31.46 -38.61
N VAL A 16 21.63 -31.07 -38.63
CA VAL A 16 20.58 -31.82 -39.32
C VAL A 16 20.88 -31.88 -40.82
N LYS A 17 21.19 -30.73 -41.43
CA LYS A 17 21.53 -30.65 -42.86
C LYS A 17 22.81 -31.41 -43.19
N GLU A 18 23.82 -31.34 -42.33
CA GLU A 18 25.09 -32.04 -42.52
C GLU A 18 24.94 -33.57 -42.39
N ASN A 19 24.18 -34.06 -41.40
CA ASN A 19 23.85 -35.48 -41.29
C ASN A 19 23.09 -36.01 -42.52
N GLN A 20 22.20 -35.19 -43.09
CA GLN A 20 21.47 -35.56 -44.31
C GLN A 20 22.43 -35.76 -45.48
N LYS A 21 23.38 -34.84 -45.69
CA LYS A 21 24.44 -34.97 -46.71
C LYS A 21 25.33 -36.18 -46.48
N LEU A 22 25.73 -36.44 -45.24
CA LEU A 22 26.55 -37.61 -44.89
C LEU A 22 25.81 -38.93 -45.19
N LYS A 23 24.49 -38.99 -44.98
CA LYS A 23 23.69 -40.16 -45.35
C LYS A 23 23.64 -40.38 -46.86
N GLU A 24 23.42 -39.33 -47.63
CA GLU A 24 23.42 -39.38 -49.09
C GLU A 24 24.78 -39.83 -49.63
N LEU A 25 25.87 -39.27 -49.10
CA LEU A 25 27.24 -39.65 -49.47
C LEU A 25 27.55 -41.10 -49.11
N HIS A 26 27.14 -41.55 -47.92
CA HIS A 26 27.30 -42.95 -47.51
C HIS A 26 26.53 -43.90 -48.43
N GLN A 27 25.32 -43.55 -48.86
CA GLN A 27 24.57 -44.35 -49.84
C GLN A 27 25.30 -44.44 -51.19
N THR A 28 25.86 -43.33 -51.68
CA THR A 28 26.66 -43.32 -52.91
C THR A 28 27.85 -44.26 -52.80
N TYR A 29 28.63 -44.17 -51.71
CA TYR A 29 29.78 -45.05 -51.51
C TYR A 29 29.39 -46.52 -51.34
N GLN A 30 28.24 -46.83 -50.74
CA GLN A 30 27.74 -48.22 -50.68
C GLN A 30 27.47 -48.78 -52.07
N ILE A 31 26.90 -47.98 -52.97
CA ILE A 31 26.61 -48.37 -54.36
C ILE A 31 27.93 -48.57 -55.13
N GLU A 32 28.87 -47.62 -55.01
CA GLU A 32 30.18 -47.74 -55.66
C GLU A 32 30.97 -48.95 -55.16
N PHE A 33 30.95 -49.19 -53.86
CA PHE A 33 31.59 -50.35 -53.26
C PHE A 33 31.03 -51.67 -53.81
N ALA A 34 29.70 -51.82 -53.87
CA ALA A 34 29.05 -52.99 -54.45
C ALA A 34 29.42 -53.19 -55.94
N ASN A 35 29.53 -52.10 -56.70
CA ASN A 35 29.94 -52.15 -58.11
C ASN A 35 31.42 -52.58 -58.27
N TYR A 36 32.31 -52.10 -57.39
CA TYR A 36 33.70 -52.55 -57.39
C TYR A 36 33.84 -54.02 -56.96
N GLU A 37 33.06 -54.50 -55.98
CA GLU A 37 33.02 -55.93 -55.63
C GLU A 37 32.60 -56.78 -56.83
N GLU A 38 31.55 -56.37 -57.54
CA GLU A 38 31.07 -57.09 -58.73
C GLU A 38 32.12 -57.10 -59.85
N GLN A 39 32.80 -55.98 -60.09
CA GLN A 39 33.91 -55.91 -61.05
C GLN A 39 35.07 -56.82 -60.66
N ILE A 40 35.50 -56.82 -59.39
CA ILE A 40 36.57 -57.70 -58.90
C ILE A 40 36.20 -59.16 -59.15
N ILE A 41 34.97 -59.58 -58.81
CA ILE A 41 34.48 -60.95 -59.04
C ILE A 41 34.52 -61.31 -60.54
N GLN A 42 34.09 -60.41 -61.42
CA GLN A 42 34.13 -60.63 -62.87
C GLN A 42 35.57 -60.76 -63.41
N TYR A 43 36.51 -59.94 -62.92
CA TYR A 43 37.92 -60.02 -63.30
C TYR A 43 38.58 -61.31 -62.78
N GLU A 44 38.31 -61.71 -61.55
CA GLU A 44 38.80 -62.97 -60.97
C GLU A 44 38.27 -64.18 -61.78
N ALA A 45 37.01 -64.16 -62.21
CA ALA A 45 36.45 -65.20 -63.08
C ALA A 45 37.16 -65.26 -64.45
N LEU A 46 37.42 -64.12 -65.10
CA LEU A 46 38.14 -64.04 -66.38
C LEU A 46 39.59 -64.52 -66.29
N LEU A 47 40.27 -64.24 -65.18
CA LEU A 47 41.62 -64.75 -64.90
C LEU A 47 41.59 -66.28 -64.73
N THR A 48 40.60 -66.80 -64.00
CA THR A 48 40.42 -68.25 -63.77
C THR A 48 40.10 -69.00 -65.08
N GLU A 49 39.25 -68.45 -65.95
CA GLU A 49 38.96 -69.03 -67.27
C GLU A 49 40.21 -69.07 -68.17
N ARG A 50 41.06 -68.02 -68.14
CA ARG A 50 42.32 -68.00 -68.91
C ARG A 50 43.34 -69.02 -68.42
N GLU A 51 43.41 -69.30 -67.12
CA GLU A 51 44.28 -70.34 -66.56
C GLU A 51 43.85 -71.75 -67.02
N VAL A 52 42.55 -72.01 -67.07
CA VAL A 52 41.98 -73.31 -67.52
C VAL A 52 42.28 -73.58 -69.00
N PHE A 53 42.26 -72.56 -69.87
CA PHE A 53 42.59 -72.70 -71.30
C PHE A 53 44.09 -72.93 -71.59
N SER A 54 44.99 -72.78 -70.60
CA SER A 54 46.44 -73.03 -70.77
C SER A 54 46.87 -74.48 -70.48
N SER A 55 45.92 -75.36 -70.13
CA SER A 55 46.21 -76.72 -69.66
C SER A 55 46.09 -77.84 -70.72
N GLN A 56 46.05 -77.50 -72.02
CA GLN A 56 46.26 -78.49 -73.09
C GLN A 56 47.77 -78.71 -73.36
N PRO A 57 48.26 -79.96 -73.42
CA PRO A 57 49.69 -80.23 -73.53
C PRO A 57 50.16 -80.08 -74.97
N CYS A 58 50.64 -78.90 -75.35
CA CYS A 58 51.64 -78.72 -76.41
C CYS A 58 52.23 -77.31 -76.39
N GLN A 59 53.48 -77.23 -75.90
CA GLN A 59 54.52 -76.25 -76.23
C GLN A 59 54.35 -74.77 -75.84
N SER A 60 55.47 -74.21 -75.35
CA SER A 60 55.76 -72.82 -74.99
C SER A 60 54.94 -72.22 -73.84
N SER A 61 55.56 -72.24 -72.67
CA SER A 61 55.25 -71.36 -71.53
C SER A 61 55.39 -69.90 -71.94
N VAL A 62 54.29 -69.29 -72.39
CA VAL A 62 54.13 -67.85 -72.38
C VAL A 62 53.02 -67.56 -71.39
N THR A 63 53.41 -67.20 -70.17
CA THR A 63 52.53 -66.46 -69.26
C THR A 63 52.26 -65.11 -69.93
N VAL A 64 51.25 -65.05 -70.80
CA VAL A 64 50.71 -63.77 -71.26
C VAL A 64 49.80 -63.25 -70.16
N SER A 65 50.40 -62.78 -69.07
CA SER A 65 49.74 -61.79 -68.24
C SER A 65 49.56 -60.58 -69.16
N ASP A 66 48.34 -60.32 -69.59
CA ASP A 66 48.00 -59.10 -70.32
C ASP A 66 48.33 -57.92 -69.38
N PRO A 67 49.43 -57.18 -69.61
CA PRO A 67 49.92 -56.18 -68.66
C PRO A 67 48.93 -55.03 -68.51
N GLN A 68 48.02 -54.87 -69.47
CA GLN A 68 46.98 -53.86 -69.46
C GLN A 68 45.82 -54.30 -68.55
N LEU A 69 45.44 -55.58 -68.58
CA LEU A 69 44.42 -56.16 -67.71
C LEU A 69 44.89 -56.17 -66.24
N GLU A 70 46.15 -56.53 -65.99
CA GLU A 70 46.73 -56.51 -64.63
C GLU A 70 46.76 -55.08 -64.05
N ARG A 71 47.13 -54.07 -64.86
CA ARG A 71 47.06 -52.67 -64.44
C ARG A 71 45.63 -52.23 -64.11
N GLN A 72 44.65 -52.63 -64.91
CA GLN A 72 43.23 -52.31 -64.66
C GLN A 72 42.75 -52.95 -63.36
N PHE A 73 43.12 -54.21 -63.10
CA PHE A 73 42.77 -54.89 -61.86
C PHE A 73 43.40 -54.22 -60.63
N GLN A 74 44.69 -53.87 -60.68
CA GLN A 74 45.35 -53.13 -59.60
C GLN A 74 44.74 -51.73 -59.38
N GLU A 75 44.31 -51.06 -60.45
CA GLU A 75 43.62 -49.77 -60.36
C GLU A 75 42.23 -49.90 -59.71
N ILE A 76 41.44 -50.92 -60.08
CA ILE A 76 40.15 -51.22 -59.46
C ILE A 76 40.33 -51.58 -57.98
N LYS A 77 41.33 -52.39 -57.65
CA LYS A 77 41.65 -52.76 -56.27
C LYS A 77 42.03 -51.55 -55.41
N LEU A 78 42.84 -50.64 -55.95
CA LEU A 78 43.18 -49.39 -55.28
C LEU A 78 41.94 -48.50 -55.06
N LYS A 79 41.06 -48.41 -56.06
CA LYS A 79 39.78 -47.67 -55.94
C LYS A 79 38.87 -48.29 -54.89
N TYR A 80 38.77 -49.62 -54.85
CA TYR A 80 38.02 -50.36 -53.83
C TYR A 80 38.55 -50.09 -52.42
N GLU A 81 39.86 -50.22 -52.18
CA GLU A 81 40.45 -49.96 -50.86
C GLU A 81 40.29 -48.49 -50.41
N THR A 82 40.35 -47.57 -51.37
CA THR A 82 40.12 -46.13 -51.12
C THR A 82 38.66 -45.89 -50.75
N CYS A 83 37.73 -46.40 -51.55
CA CYS A 83 36.28 -46.32 -51.29
C CYS A 83 35.90 -46.93 -49.94
N GLN A 84 36.50 -48.06 -49.55
CA GLN A 84 36.26 -48.70 -48.27
C GLN A 84 36.68 -47.82 -47.07
N LYS A 85 37.85 -47.17 -47.16
CA LYS A 85 38.34 -46.24 -46.13
C LYS A 85 37.46 -45.00 -46.02
N GLU A 86 37.04 -44.46 -47.16
CA GLU A 86 36.15 -43.29 -47.23
C GLU A 86 34.77 -43.63 -46.63
N LEU A 87 34.18 -44.77 -47.00
CA LEU A 87 32.91 -45.25 -46.44
C LEU A 87 32.94 -45.35 -44.91
N PHE A 88 34.00 -45.94 -44.35
CA PHE A 88 34.19 -46.05 -42.90
C PHE A 88 34.33 -44.66 -42.24
N THR A 89 35.10 -43.77 -42.85
CA THR A 89 35.34 -42.42 -42.33
C THR A 89 34.05 -41.60 -42.29
N GLU A 90 33.25 -41.63 -43.36
CA GLU A 90 31.97 -40.94 -43.42
C GLU A 90 30.95 -41.52 -42.43
N GLN A 91 30.97 -42.83 -42.20
CA GLN A 91 30.14 -43.46 -41.18
C GLN A 91 30.49 -42.97 -39.76
N GLU A 92 31.78 -42.86 -39.42
CA GLU A 92 32.21 -42.35 -38.11
C GLU A 92 31.88 -40.86 -37.94
N LYS A 93 32.03 -40.05 -39.00
CA LYS A 93 31.57 -38.63 -39.01
C LYS A 93 30.07 -38.54 -38.75
N GLY A 94 29.25 -39.37 -39.40
CA GLY A 94 27.81 -39.42 -39.17
C GLY A 94 27.44 -39.79 -37.73
N LYS A 95 28.12 -40.76 -37.12
CA LYS A 95 27.91 -41.11 -35.70
C LYS A 95 28.24 -39.95 -34.76
N LEU A 96 29.33 -39.22 -35.02
CA LEU A 96 29.73 -38.08 -34.21
C LEU A 96 28.73 -36.92 -34.34
N ALA A 97 28.32 -36.60 -35.56
CA ALA A 97 27.33 -35.55 -35.85
C ALA A 97 25.98 -35.86 -35.18
N LEU A 98 25.53 -37.11 -35.20
CA LEU A 98 24.31 -37.54 -34.52
C LEU A 98 24.39 -37.37 -33.00
N LYS A 99 25.51 -37.73 -32.38
CA LYS A 99 25.73 -37.52 -30.93
C LYS A 99 25.69 -36.04 -30.56
N GLN A 100 26.29 -35.18 -31.36
CA GLN A 100 26.25 -33.72 -31.15
C GLN A 100 24.82 -33.17 -31.30
N GLN A 101 24.10 -33.62 -32.34
CA GLN A 101 22.71 -33.24 -32.55
C GLN A 101 21.81 -33.61 -31.35
N GLN A 102 21.96 -34.84 -30.82
CA GLN A 102 21.21 -35.27 -29.63
C GLN A 102 21.54 -34.41 -28.39
N LYS A 103 22.82 -34.02 -28.23
CA LYS A 103 23.24 -33.12 -27.15
C LYS A 103 22.56 -31.75 -27.28
N TYR A 104 22.58 -31.14 -28.46
CA TYR A 104 21.94 -29.84 -28.67
C TYR A 104 20.43 -29.91 -28.50
N LYS A 105 19.78 -30.97 -29.00
CA LYS A 105 18.35 -31.19 -28.80
C LYS A 105 17.99 -31.22 -27.30
N SER A 106 18.72 -31.96 -26.49
CA SER A 106 18.49 -32.01 -25.04
C SER A 106 18.73 -30.66 -24.35
N GLN A 107 19.72 -29.89 -24.81
CA GLN A 107 19.98 -28.54 -24.28
C GLN A 107 18.85 -27.57 -24.63
N ILE A 108 18.36 -27.61 -25.87
CA ILE A 108 17.21 -26.82 -26.34
C ILE A 108 15.97 -27.13 -25.51
N GLU A 109 15.65 -28.41 -25.29
CA GLU A 109 14.50 -28.84 -24.50
C GLU A 109 14.57 -28.29 -23.06
N LYS A 110 15.74 -28.40 -22.40
CA LYS A 110 15.96 -27.84 -21.06
C LYS A 110 15.80 -26.32 -21.02
N LEU A 111 16.30 -25.61 -22.03
CA LEU A 111 16.16 -24.16 -22.12
C LEU A 111 14.71 -23.75 -22.33
N ILE A 112 13.96 -24.48 -23.14
CA ILE A 112 12.52 -24.24 -23.35
C ILE A 112 11.76 -24.39 -22.03
N ASP A 113 12.02 -25.45 -21.26
CA ASP A 113 11.34 -25.65 -19.98
C ASP A 113 11.71 -24.55 -18.97
N THR A 114 12.99 -24.17 -18.93
CA THR A 114 13.46 -23.03 -18.11
C THR A 114 12.75 -21.73 -18.49
N ILE A 115 12.60 -21.45 -19.79
CA ILE A 115 11.89 -20.26 -20.27
C ILE A 115 10.42 -20.28 -19.83
N LYS A 116 9.73 -21.42 -19.98
CA LYS A 116 8.33 -21.55 -19.56
C LYS A 116 8.14 -21.30 -18.07
N ASP A 117 9.06 -21.79 -17.24
CA ASP A 117 8.96 -21.59 -15.79
C ASP A 117 9.25 -20.13 -15.40
N LEU A 118 10.22 -19.49 -16.05
CA LEU A 118 10.46 -18.05 -15.89
C LEU A 118 9.27 -17.20 -16.37
N GLU A 119 8.57 -17.61 -17.43
CA GLU A 119 7.36 -16.92 -17.90
C GLU A 119 6.22 -17.02 -16.87
N LYS A 120 6.03 -18.19 -16.24
CA LYS A 120 5.04 -18.36 -15.15
C LYS A 120 5.41 -17.50 -13.94
N GLU A 121 6.67 -17.49 -13.54
CA GLU A 121 7.15 -16.67 -12.42
C GLU A 121 6.94 -15.18 -12.71
N ASN A 122 7.32 -14.71 -13.91
CA ASN A 122 7.11 -13.33 -14.34
C ASN A 122 5.62 -12.96 -14.36
N TYR A 123 4.74 -13.86 -14.78
CA TYR A 123 3.29 -13.66 -14.69
C TYR A 123 2.85 -13.49 -13.23
N GLY A 124 3.31 -14.35 -12.32
CA GLY A 124 3.02 -14.25 -10.88
C GLY A 124 3.50 -12.94 -10.26
N VAL A 125 4.72 -12.51 -10.58
CA VAL A 125 5.29 -11.23 -10.13
C VAL A 125 4.46 -10.05 -10.65
N ASN A 126 4.05 -10.08 -11.92
CA ASN A 126 3.23 -9.01 -12.48
C ASN A 126 1.84 -8.91 -11.85
N GLN A 127 1.22 -10.05 -11.50
CA GLN A 127 -0.04 -10.05 -10.76
C GLN A 127 0.15 -9.47 -9.36
N SER A 128 1.17 -9.93 -8.62
CA SER A 128 1.51 -9.40 -7.29
C SER A 128 1.73 -7.88 -7.33
N LYS A 129 2.51 -7.38 -8.30
CA LYS A 129 2.76 -5.96 -8.51
C LYS A 129 1.47 -5.14 -8.72
N ARG A 130 0.51 -5.68 -9.47
CA ARG A 130 -0.80 -5.02 -9.70
C ARG A 130 -1.60 -4.94 -8.40
N THR A 131 -1.69 -6.03 -7.64
CA THR A 131 -2.39 -6.05 -6.35
C THR A 131 -1.77 -5.06 -5.37
N THR A 132 -0.45 -5.09 -5.20
CA THR A 132 0.26 -4.16 -4.31
C THR A 132 0.07 -2.71 -4.74
N SER A 133 0.04 -2.43 -6.04
CA SER A 133 -0.20 -1.08 -6.55
C SER A 133 -1.62 -0.58 -6.22
N GLN A 134 -2.63 -1.45 -6.33
CA GLN A 134 -4.00 -1.13 -5.91
C GLN A 134 -4.12 -0.88 -4.41
N GLU A 135 -3.45 -1.70 -3.58
CA GLU A 135 -3.38 -1.49 -2.13
C GLU A 135 -2.71 -0.16 -1.77
N MET A 136 -1.61 0.19 -2.45
CA MET A 136 -0.94 1.47 -2.27
C MET A 136 -1.85 2.66 -2.60
N GLU A 137 -2.61 2.58 -3.71
CA GLU A 137 -3.57 3.62 -4.08
C GLU A 137 -4.69 3.77 -3.03
N GLN A 138 -5.22 2.66 -2.50
CA GLN A 138 -6.23 2.68 -1.45
C GLN A 138 -5.70 3.32 -0.18
N LEU A 139 -4.51 2.92 0.28
CA LEU A 139 -3.85 3.50 1.45
C LEU A 139 -3.59 5.00 1.25
N SER A 140 -3.16 5.42 0.05
CA SER A 140 -2.96 6.84 -0.25
C SER A 140 -4.26 7.66 -0.13
N ARG A 141 -5.39 7.11 -0.56
CA ARG A 141 -6.70 7.75 -0.38
C ARG A 141 -7.09 7.84 1.10
N GLN A 142 -6.86 6.78 1.87
CA GLN A 142 -7.13 6.78 3.32
C GLN A 142 -6.28 7.83 4.06
N VAL A 143 -4.99 7.96 3.72
CA VAL A 143 -4.12 8.99 4.32
C VAL A 143 -4.67 10.38 4.05
N LYS A 144 -5.05 10.70 2.81
CA LYS A 144 -5.62 12.01 2.47
C LYS A 144 -6.92 12.30 3.22
N GLN A 145 -7.77 11.28 3.40
CA GLN A 145 -8.99 11.42 4.18
C GLN A 145 -8.68 11.74 5.65
N LEU A 146 -7.77 10.98 6.27
CA LEU A 146 -7.36 11.18 7.66
C LEU A 146 -6.69 12.54 7.89
N GLU A 147 -5.93 13.05 6.92
CA GLU A 147 -5.38 14.40 6.96
C GLU A 147 -6.48 15.47 6.94
N GLY A 148 -7.53 15.26 6.13
CA GLY A 148 -8.72 16.10 6.12
C GLY A 148 -9.43 16.10 7.47
N ASP A 149 -9.71 14.91 8.02
CA ASP A 149 -10.38 14.74 9.31
C ASP A 149 -9.58 15.39 10.45
N LYS A 150 -8.25 15.20 10.46
CA LYS A 150 -7.34 15.84 11.42
C LYS A 150 -7.46 17.37 11.38
N LYS A 151 -7.52 17.95 10.18
CA LYS A 151 -7.68 19.41 10.02
C LYS A 151 -9.02 19.88 10.57
N THR A 152 -10.11 19.20 10.21
CA THR A 152 -11.46 19.53 10.71
C THR A 152 -11.55 19.43 12.23
N LEU A 153 -10.99 18.37 12.83
CA LEU A 153 -10.94 18.23 14.29
C LEU A 153 -10.12 19.33 14.96
N SER A 154 -9.00 19.73 14.36
CA SER A 154 -8.20 20.86 14.85
C SER A 154 -9.00 22.16 14.86
N ASP A 155 -9.72 22.45 13.77
CA ASP A 155 -10.56 23.66 13.68
C ASP A 155 -11.68 23.65 14.73
N LEU A 156 -12.34 22.49 14.91
CA LEU A 156 -13.37 22.31 15.95
C LEU A 156 -12.82 22.51 17.36
N LEU A 157 -11.63 21.97 17.65
CA LEU A 157 -10.97 22.14 18.94
C LEU A 157 -10.66 23.61 19.21
N SER A 158 -10.11 24.33 18.22
CA SER A 158 -9.85 25.77 18.34
C SER A 158 -11.13 26.58 18.58
N GLN A 159 -12.22 26.26 17.87
CA GLN A 159 -13.52 26.92 18.09
C GLN A 159 -14.07 26.63 19.49
N SER A 160 -13.97 25.40 19.97
CA SER A 160 -14.41 25.03 21.32
C SER A 160 -13.61 25.78 22.38
N HIS A 161 -12.29 25.87 22.21
CA HIS A 161 -11.43 26.62 23.11
C HIS A 161 -11.83 28.10 23.17
N ALA A 162 -12.07 28.73 22.03
CA ALA A 162 -12.53 30.12 21.98
C ALA A 162 -13.87 30.32 22.71
N LYS A 163 -14.81 29.38 22.57
CA LYS A 163 -16.10 29.41 23.32
C LYS A 163 -15.87 29.29 24.82
N CYS A 164 -15.02 28.36 25.27
CA CYS A 164 -14.68 28.23 26.69
C CYS A 164 -14.08 29.52 27.25
N SER A 165 -13.10 30.12 26.56
CA SER A 165 -12.49 31.38 27.00
C SER A 165 -13.52 32.53 27.09
N LYS A 166 -14.48 32.58 26.15
CA LYS A 166 -15.58 33.56 26.22
C LYS A 166 -16.47 33.34 27.44
N MET A 167 -16.86 32.09 27.70
CA MET A 167 -17.68 31.75 28.87
C MET A 167 -16.95 32.06 30.18
N GLU A 168 -15.65 31.76 30.29
CA GLU A 168 -14.85 32.11 31.47
C GLU A 168 -14.85 33.62 31.72
N PHE A 169 -14.75 34.43 30.66
CA PHE A 169 -14.84 35.87 30.77
C PHE A 169 -16.23 36.33 31.24
N GLU A 170 -17.30 35.75 30.72
CA GLU A 170 -18.68 36.05 31.13
C GLU A 170 -18.94 35.68 32.60
N VAL A 171 -18.41 34.54 33.07
CA VAL A 171 -18.47 34.13 34.48
C VAL A 171 -17.73 35.15 35.35
N ARG A 172 -16.49 35.51 35.01
CA ARG A 172 -15.73 36.53 35.75
C ARG A 172 -16.50 37.86 35.81
N ARG A 173 -17.06 38.31 34.69
CA ARG A 173 -17.85 39.55 34.62
C ARG A 173 -19.10 39.49 35.49
N SER A 174 -19.78 38.34 35.53
CA SER A 174 -20.98 38.16 36.36
C SER A 174 -20.63 38.20 37.85
N ASN A 175 -19.54 37.55 38.26
CA ASN A 175 -19.05 37.60 39.65
C ASN A 175 -18.71 39.04 40.08
N TRP A 176 -18.10 39.83 39.18
CA TRP A 176 -17.84 41.24 39.46
C TRP A 176 -19.13 42.05 39.69
N LYS A 177 -20.17 41.83 38.87
CA LYS A 177 -21.47 42.47 39.07
C LYS A 177 -22.14 42.05 40.37
N GLU A 178 -22.07 40.78 40.73
CA GLU A 178 -22.62 40.26 41.98
C GLU A 178 -21.94 40.90 43.21
N GLN A 179 -20.62 41.11 43.15
CA GLN A 179 -19.90 41.84 44.19
C GLN A 179 -20.33 43.30 44.29
N GLU A 180 -20.53 43.98 43.16
CA GLU A 180 -21.02 45.37 43.11
C GLU A 180 -22.44 45.49 43.70
N THR A 181 -23.36 44.61 43.30
CA THR A 181 -24.72 44.59 43.85
C THR A 181 -24.73 44.32 45.35
N THR A 182 -23.90 43.39 45.81
CA THR A 182 -23.75 43.12 47.24
C THR A 182 -23.29 44.38 47.98
N GLN A 183 -22.30 45.10 47.44
CA GLN A 183 -21.81 46.33 48.06
C GLN A 183 -22.91 47.41 48.13
N ASP A 184 -23.75 47.52 47.11
CA ASP A 184 -24.86 48.47 47.10
C ASP A 184 -25.98 48.08 48.07
N GLU A 185 -26.29 46.78 48.22
CA GLU A 185 -27.21 46.29 49.26
C GLU A 185 -26.72 46.69 50.66
N TRP A 186 -25.43 46.54 50.95
CA TRP A 186 -24.83 46.98 52.22
C TRP A 186 -24.96 48.50 52.45
N LYS A 187 -24.82 49.32 51.40
CA LYS A 187 -25.00 50.78 51.50
C LYS A 187 -26.46 51.13 51.79
N LEU A 188 -27.40 50.53 51.06
CA LEU A 188 -28.84 50.74 51.25
C LEU A 188 -29.30 50.28 52.63
N GLU A 189 -28.74 49.19 53.17
CA GLU A 189 -29.07 48.74 54.52
C GLU A 189 -28.62 49.76 55.58
N LYS A 190 -27.43 50.35 55.41
CA LYS A 190 -26.95 51.42 56.30
C LYS A 190 -27.84 52.66 56.24
N GLU A 191 -28.22 53.08 55.04
CA GLU A 191 -29.12 54.23 54.84
C GLU A 191 -30.51 53.96 55.45
N THR A 192 -31.05 52.75 55.28
CA THR A 192 -32.33 52.35 55.88
C THR A 192 -32.28 52.38 57.41
N LYS A 193 -31.19 51.88 58.02
CA LYS A 193 -30.98 51.94 59.47
C LYS A 193 -30.89 53.39 59.96
N PHE A 194 -30.18 54.25 59.23
CA PHE A 194 -30.07 55.67 59.54
C PHE A 194 -31.42 56.38 59.47
N LEU A 195 -32.16 56.23 58.37
CA LEU A 195 -33.48 56.82 58.21
C LEU A 195 -34.47 56.33 59.27
N LYS A 196 -34.41 55.05 59.65
CA LYS A 196 -35.25 54.51 60.73
C LYS A 196 -34.96 55.19 62.07
N ALA A 197 -33.68 55.39 62.40
CA ALA A 197 -33.29 56.11 63.61
C ALA A 197 -33.79 57.58 63.57
N GLU A 198 -33.72 58.24 62.42
CA GLU A 198 -34.23 59.60 62.27
C GLU A 198 -35.76 59.69 62.39
N VAL A 199 -36.49 58.72 61.83
CA VAL A 199 -37.95 58.60 62.01
C VAL A 199 -38.31 58.40 63.47
N ASP A 200 -37.60 57.53 64.19
CA ASP A 200 -37.86 57.30 65.61
C ASP A 200 -37.52 58.54 66.46
N ARG A 201 -36.45 59.27 66.12
CA ARG A 201 -36.11 60.57 66.71
C ARG A 201 -37.24 61.59 66.52
N LEU A 202 -37.72 61.76 65.28
CA LEU A 202 -38.81 62.67 64.94
C LEU A 202 -40.13 62.29 65.60
N LYS A 203 -40.43 60.99 65.73
CA LYS A 203 -41.62 60.51 66.47
C LYS A 203 -41.55 60.89 67.95
N ASN A 204 -40.39 60.72 68.57
CA ASN A 204 -40.17 61.10 69.96
C ASN A 204 -40.29 62.61 70.14
N GLU A 205 -39.72 63.40 69.23
CA GLU A 205 -39.85 64.86 69.21
C GLU A 205 -41.32 65.31 69.04
N ASN A 206 -42.06 64.70 68.11
CA ASN A 206 -43.48 64.99 67.91
C ASN A 206 -44.30 64.65 69.17
N THR A 207 -44.04 63.50 69.79
CA THR A 207 -44.69 63.11 71.05
C THR A 207 -44.38 64.11 72.16
N PHE A 208 -43.13 64.52 72.31
CA PHE A 208 -42.72 65.56 73.26
C PHE A 208 -43.45 66.89 73.01
N LEU A 209 -43.52 67.34 71.75
CA LEU A 209 -44.22 68.57 71.37
C LEU A 209 -45.73 68.48 71.63
N LYS A 210 -46.36 67.32 71.38
CA LYS A 210 -47.76 67.07 71.72
C LYS A 210 -47.99 67.18 73.21
N THR A 211 -47.17 66.50 74.03
CA THR A 211 -47.26 66.58 75.49
C THR A 211 -47.06 68.02 75.99
N LYS A 212 -46.05 68.72 75.45
CA LYS A 212 -45.79 70.13 75.78
C LYS A 212 -46.95 71.04 75.37
N LYS A 213 -47.58 70.79 74.22
CA LYS A 213 -48.78 71.52 73.78
C LYS A 213 -49.95 71.28 74.74
N THR A 214 -50.21 70.03 75.12
CA THR A 214 -51.27 69.68 76.08
C THR A 214 -51.01 70.31 77.44
N GLN A 215 -49.77 70.27 77.94
CA GLN A 215 -49.37 70.92 79.20
C GLN A 215 -49.66 72.42 79.16
N LYS A 216 -49.16 73.13 78.14
CA LYS A 216 -49.43 74.57 77.97
C LYS A 216 -50.92 74.88 77.87
N MET A 217 -51.69 74.01 77.24
CA MET A 217 -53.14 74.17 77.14
C MET A 217 -53.82 73.95 78.50
N ASN A 218 -53.36 73.00 79.31
CA ASN A 218 -53.84 72.81 80.68
C ASN A 218 -53.45 73.98 81.59
N ASP A 219 -52.23 74.48 81.49
CA ASP A 219 -51.75 75.65 82.26
C ASP A 219 -52.58 76.89 81.89
N PHE A 220 -52.88 77.10 80.60
CA PHE A 220 -53.78 78.17 80.14
C PHE A 220 -55.20 78.02 80.69
N VAL A 221 -55.73 76.80 80.82
CA VAL A 221 -57.05 76.55 81.44
C VAL A 221 -57.00 76.77 82.95
N ALA A 222 -55.88 76.50 83.62
CA ALA A 222 -55.69 76.76 85.05
C ALA A 222 -55.57 78.25 85.36
N ASP A 223 -54.94 79.03 84.47
CA ASP A 223 -54.81 80.49 84.58
C ASP A 223 -56.03 81.25 84.03
N ALA A 224 -57.03 80.55 83.49
CA ALA A 224 -58.27 81.17 83.03
C ALA A 224 -59.12 81.63 84.24
N PRO A 225 -59.68 82.85 84.25
CA PRO A 225 -60.45 83.41 85.37
C PRO A 225 -61.76 82.64 85.70
N VAL A 226 -62.06 81.58 84.93
CA VAL A 226 -63.19 80.67 85.14
C VAL A 226 -62.96 79.71 86.31
N ALA A 227 -61.71 79.32 86.60
CA ALA A 227 -61.38 78.50 87.76
C ALA A 227 -61.67 79.23 89.08
N ASP A 228 -61.43 80.55 89.09
CA ASP A 228 -61.73 81.43 90.22
C ASP A 228 -63.24 81.64 90.39
N PHE A 229 -63.99 81.73 89.28
CA PHE A 229 -65.46 81.81 89.33
C PHE A 229 -66.12 80.54 89.89
N ALA A 230 -65.67 79.34 89.48
CA ALA A 230 -66.20 78.08 90.02
C ALA A 230 -65.90 77.91 91.52
N THR A 231 -64.75 78.42 91.98
CA THR A 231 -64.33 78.38 93.39
C THR A 231 -65.09 79.42 94.22
N GLN A 232 -65.32 80.63 93.70
CA GLN A 232 -66.19 81.64 94.32
C GLN A 232 -67.65 81.18 94.42
N MET A 233 -68.18 80.49 93.40
CA MET A 233 -69.54 79.95 93.44
C MET A 233 -69.70 78.83 94.49
N ARG A 234 -68.67 77.99 94.69
CA ARG A 234 -68.68 76.99 95.81
C ARG A 234 -68.56 77.65 97.18
N ALA A 235 -67.75 78.70 97.33
CA ALA A 235 -67.64 79.45 98.58
C ALA A 235 -68.96 80.18 98.93
N SER A 236 -69.62 80.78 97.94
CA SER A 236 -70.94 81.40 98.09
C SER A 236 -72.01 80.37 98.46
N SER A 237 -72.02 79.20 97.82
CA SER A 237 -72.94 78.10 98.14
C SER A 237 -72.77 77.58 99.58
N ASN A 238 -71.54 77.48 100.09
CA ASN A 238 -71.27 77.06 101.47
C ASN A 238 -71.63 78.13 102.51
N ASN A 239 -71.50 79.42 102.19
CA ASN A 239 -71.95 80.50 103.06
C ASN A 239 -73.47 80.59 103.16
N ILE A 240 -74.19 80.35 102.05
CA ILE A 240 -75.67 80.26 102.06
C ILE A 240 -76.12 79.08 102.94
N ARG A 241 -75.42 77.93 102.86
CA ARG A 241 -75.73 76.76 103.69
C ARG A 241 -75.49 77.00 105.19
N ARG A 242 -74.52 77.84 105.57
CA ARG A 242 -74.28 78.24 106.97
C ARG A 242 -75.26 79.28 107.52
N LEU A 243 -75.90 80.08 106.66
CA LEU A 243 -76.93 81.05 107.05
C LEU A 243 -78.32 80.40 107.22
N MET A 244 -78.48 79.13 106.84
CA MET A 244 -79.72 78.35 106.99
C MET A 244 -79.66 77.31 108.14
N GLN A 245 -78.67 77.37 109.02
CA GLN A 245 -78.56 76.61 110.27
C GLN A 245 -78.54 77.55 111.46
#